data_AF-A0A1Q5XI45-F1
#
_entry.id   AF-A0A1Q5XI45-F1
#
_cell.length_a   1.000
_cell.length_b   1.000
_cell.length_c   1.000
_cell.angle_alpha   90.00
_cell.angle_beta   90.00
_cell.angle_gamma   90.00
#
_symmetry.space_group_name_H-M   'P 1'
#
loop_
_entity.id
_entity.type
_entity.pdbx_description
1 polymer ?
#
loop_
_entity_poly.entity_id
_entity_poly.type
_entity_poly.pdbx_seq_one_letter_code
_entity_poly.pdbx_strand_id
1 'polypeptide(L)'
;MEKQAKISKEKSNALALEQVKGTVNQTELEDENGAIVYSVEITNNKKEVTEVKVDAVTGKIVKVEKADASDSDSNQAEDTETADE
;
A
#
# COMPACT_ATOMS: atom_id res chain seq x y z
N MET A 1 11.86 15.03 15.38
CA MET A 1 11.21 15.41 14.11
C MET A 1 9.89 14.67 14.08
N GLU A 2 8.78 15.41 14.13
CA GLU A 2 7.44 14.84 14.00
C GLU A 2 7.35 14.26 12.58
N LYS A 3 7.27 12.94 12.45
CA LYS A 3 7.02 12.32 11.16
C LYS A 3 5.55 12.58 10.82
N GLN A 4 5.32 13.72 10.20
CA GLN A 4 3.99 14.14 9.80
C GLN A 4 3.72 13.54 8.43
N ALA A 5 2.61 12.80 8.31
CA ALA A 5 2.04 12.46 7.01
C ALA A 5 1.85 13.76 6.21
N LYS A 6 2.47 13.86 5.04
CA LYS A 6 2.32 14.99 4.12
C LYS A 6 1.05 14.88 3.28
N ILE A 7 0.59 13.66 3.02
CA ILE A 7 -0.70 13.41 2.37
C ILE A 7 -1.75 13.05 3.42
N SER A 8 -3.01 13.37 3.12
CA SER A 8 -4.13 13.01 3.99
C SER A 8 -4.61 11.59 3.71
N LYS A 9 -5.34 11.02 4.68
CA LYS A 9 -6.05 9.75 4.55
C LYS A 9 -6.91 9.68 3.28
N GLU A 10 -7.67 10.75 3.00
CA GLU A 10 -8.50 10.84 1.79
C GLU A 10 -7.69 10.78 0.50
N LYS A 11 -6.51 11.43 0.48
CA LYS A 11 -5.62 11.41 -0.68
C LYS A 11 -5.02 10.02 -0.89
N SER A 12 -4.64 9.35 0.20
CA SER A 12 -4.20 7.95 0.14
C SER A 12 -5.30 7.04 -0.42
N ASN A 13 -6.54 7.22 0.02
CA ASN A 13 -7.67 6.43 -0.46
C ASN A 13 -7.91 6.61 -1.95
N ALA A 14 -7.80 7.85 -2.45
CA ALA A 14 -7.92 8.14 -3.88
C ALA A 14 -6.83 7.40 -4.68
N LEU A 15 -5.57 7.48 -4.24
CA LEU A 15 -4.44 6.81 -4.88
C LEU A 15 -4.59 5.28 -4.88
N ALA A 16 -5.04 4.72 -3.76
CA ALA A 16 -5.28 3.29 -3.65
C ALA A 16 -6.44 2.82 -4.54
N LEU A 17 -7.51 3.62 -4.64
CA LEU A 17 -8.65 3.37 -5.55
C LEU A 17 -8.29 3.52 -7.03
N GLU A 18 -7.27 4.32 -7.36
CA GLU A 18 -6.72 4.40 -8.72
C GLU A 18 -6.02 3.09 -9.13
N GLN A 19 -5.38 2.39 -8.18
CA GLN A 19 -4.78 1.07 -8.44
C GLN A 19 -5.80 -0.06 -8.41
N VAL A 20 -6.63 -0.09 -7.36
CA VAL A 20 -7.56 -1.18 -7.11
C VAL A 20 -8.97 -0.61 -7.12
N LYS A 21 -9.73 -0.95 -8.15
CA LYS A 21 -11.15 -0.59 -8.18
C LYS A 21 -11.91 -1.43 -7.17
N GLY A 22 -12.56 -0.77 -6.23
CA GLY A 22 -13.36 -1.42 -5.21
C GLY A 22 -13.91 -0.42 -4.22
N THR A 23 -14.23 -0.91 -3.04
CA THR A 23 -14.69 -0.10 -1.91
C THR A 23 -13.64 -0.14 -0.83
N VAL A 24 -13.19 1.05 -0.39
CA VAL A 24 -12.31 1.16 0.78
C VAL A 24 -13.12 0.77 2.01
N ASN A 25 -12.72 -0.28 2.72
CA ASN A 25 -13.32 -0.62 4.01
C ASN A 25 -12.64 0.14 5.14
N GLN A 26 -11.31 0.15 5.12
CA GLN A 26 -10.49 0.61 6.21
C GLN A 26 -9.25 1.30 5.67
N THR A 27 -8.81 2.33 6.38
CA THR A 27 -7.54 2.97 6.11
C THR A 27 -6.90 3.34 7.43
N GLU A 28 -5.65 2.90 7.61
CA GLU A 28 -4.86 3.12 8.82
C GLU A 28 -3.51 3.74 8.47
N LEU A 29 -2.94 4.45 9.44
CA LEU A 29 -1.64 5.07 9.32
C LEU A 29 -0.66 4.27 10.18
N GLU A 30 0.33 3.68 9.54
CA GLU A 30 1.36 2.86 10.18
C GLU A 30 2.73 3.55 10.07
N ASP A 31 3.63 3.26 11.02
CA ASP A 31 5.04 3.65 10.97
C ASP A 31 5.88 2.38 10.76
N GLU A 32 6.44 2.22 9.56
CA GLU A 32 7.35 1.13 9.21
C GLU A 32 8.79 1.62 9.19
N ASN A 33 9.59 1.21 10.18
CA ASN A 33 11.01 1.59 10.30
C ASN A 33 11.23 3.11 10.21
N GLY A 34 10.25 3.88 10.69
CA GLY A 34 10.30 5.31 10.62
C GLY A 34 9.89 5.94 9.29
N ALA A 35 9.27 5.19 8.38
CA ALA A 35 8.50 5.72 7.28
C ALA A 35 7.01 5.63 7.64
N ILE A 36 6.28 6.72 7.49
CA ILE A 36 4.85 6.73 7.72
C ILE A 36 4.15 6.26 6.43
N VAL A 37 3.32 5.24 6.51
CA VAL A 37 2.59 4.65 5.39
C VAL A 37 1.11 4.54 5.72
N TYR A 38 0.26 4.81 4.75
CA TYR A 38 -1.17 4.54 4.83
C TYR A 38 -1.45 3.14 4.28
N SER A 39 -1.96 2.25 5.12
CA SER A 39 -2.53 0.98 4.68
C SER A 39 -4.00 1.18 4.33
N VAL A 40 -4.38 0.96 3.08
CA VAL A 40 -5.75 1.08 2.58
C VAL A 40 -6.26 -0.31 2.20
N GLU A 41 -7.28 -0.79 2.90
CA GLU A 41 -7.93 -2.05 2.61
C GLU A 41 -9.11 -1.84 1.66
N ILE A 42 -9.05 -2.47 0.48
CA ILE A 42 -10.03 -2.35 -0.58
C ILE A 42 -10.65 -3.70 -0.88
N THR A 43 -11.97 -3.81 -0.74
CA THR A 43 -12.74 -4.98 -1.19
C THR A 43 -13.32 -4.73 -2.57
N ASN A 44 -13.02 -5.63 -3.50
CA ASN A 44 -13.60 -5.59 -4.85
C ASN A 44 -14.95 -6.31 -4.90
N ASN A 45 -15.70 -6.18 -6.01
CA ASN A 45 -16.99 -6.83 -6.24
C ASN A 45 -16.94 -8.36 -6.11
N LYS A 46 -15.75 -8.96 -6.29
CA LYS A 46 -15.52 -10.40 -6.13
C LYS A 46 -15.29 -10.82 -4.67
N LYS A 47 -15.42 -9.91 -3.71
CA LYS A 47 -15.06 -10.09 -2.29
C LYS A 47 -13.57 -10.40 -2.05
N GLU A 48 -12.73 -10.07 -3.03
CA GLU A 48 -11.28 -10.10 -2.88
C GLU A 48 -10.85 -8.85 -2.11
N VAL A 49 -10.08 -9.05 -1.03
CA VAL A 49 -9.51 -7.98 -0.21
C VAL A 49 -8.11 -7.69 -0.72
N THR A 50 -7.83 -6.43 -1.04
CA THR A 50 -6.50 -5.97 -1.44
C THR A 50 -6.04 -4.88 -0.49
N GLU A 51 -4.87 -5.10 0.11
CA GLU A 51 -4.17 -4.10 0.90
C GLU A 51 -3.25 -3.29 -0.01
N VAL A 52 -3.40 -1.97 0.03
CA VAL A 52 -2.56 -1.02 -0.70
C VAL A 52 -1.85 -0.13 0.31
N LYS A 53 -0.52 -0.24 0.39
CA LYS A 53 0.32 0.63 1.21
C LYS A 53 0.81 1.83 0.40
N VAL A 54 0.50 3.02 0.89
CA VAL A 54 0.86 4.29 0.25
C VAL A 54 1.77 5.07 1.20
N ASP A 55 2.93 5.49 0.72
CA ASP A 55 3.85 6.35 1.47
C ASP A 55 3.15 7.67 1.82
N ALA A 56 3.00 7.94 3.12
CA ALA A 56 2.25 9.09 3.62
C ALA A 56 3.01 10.42 3.43
N VAL A 57 4.26 10.39 2.98
CA VAL A 57 5.11 11.57 2.74
C VAL A 57 5.10 11.95 1.26
N THR A 58 5.17 10.96 0.36
CA THR A 58 5.32 11.14 -1.08
C THR A 58 4.04 10.84 -1.86
N GLY A 59 3.12 10.06 -1.28
CA GLY A 59 1.94 9.54 -1.99
C GLY A 59 2.28 8.45 -3.00
N LYS A 60 3.46 7.84 -2.93
CA LYS A 60 3.83 6.70 -3.77
C LYS A 60 3.28 5.41 -3.19
N ILE A 61 2.86 4.50 -4.05
CA ILE A 61 2.41 3.18 -3.63
C ILE A 61 3.66 2.32 -3.42
N VAL A 62 3.85 1.89 -2.18
CA VAL A 62 5.02 1.12 -1.74
C VAL A 62 4.72 -0.37 -1.68
N LYS A 63 3.46 -0.76 -1.54
CA LYS A 63 3.04 -2.17 -1.56
C LYS A 63 1.61 -2.33 -2.07
N VAL A 64 1.35 -3.40 -2.81
CA VAL A 64 0.00 -3.83 -3.18
C VAL A 64 -0.05 -5.34 -3.03
N GLU A 65 -0.78 -5.83 -2.03
CA GLU A 65 -0.92 -7.25 -1.75
C GLU A 65 -2.38 -7.64 -1.67
N LYS A 66 -2.75 -8.70 -2.36
CA LYS A 66 -4.07 -9.31 -2.22
C LYS A 66 -4.03 -10.21 -0.98
N ALA A 67 -4.94 -9.98 -0.04
CA ALA A 67 -5.15 -10.86 1.10
C ALA A 67 -5.91 -12.10 0.62
N ASP A 68 -5.21 -12.95 -0.14
CA ASP A 68 -5.73 -14.22 -0.62
C ASP A 68 -5.44 -15.30 0.43
N ALA A 69 -6.48 -15.95 0.93
CA ALA A 69 -6.37 -16.98 1.97
C ALA A 69 -5.77 -18.31 1.47
N SER A 70 -5.05 -18.30 0.34
CA SER A 70 -4.47 -19.50 -0.28
C SER A 70 -2.98 -19.31 -0.50
N ASP A 71 -2.24 -19.84 0.47
CA ASP A 71 -0.86 -20.30 0.38
C ASP A 71 -0.62 -21.03 -0.97
N SER A 72 0.08 -20.39 -1.90
CA SER A 72 0.84 -21.02 -3.00
C SER A 72 1.65 -19.96 -3.76
N ASP A 73 2.86 -19.75 -3.26
CA ASP A 73 4.11 -19.63 -4.04
C ASP A 73 4.03 -18.88 -5.39
N SER A 74 4.51 -17.63 -5.42
CA SER A 74 5.16 -17.03 -6.60
C SER A 74 5.91 -15.75 -6.23
N ASN A 75 7.17 -15.94 -5.85
CA ASN A 75 8.34 -15.16 -6.29
C ASN A 75 8.04 -13.74 -6.84
N GLN A 76 8.11 -12.70 -6.00
CA GLN A 76 8.32 -11.33 -6.47
C GLN A 76 9.75 -10.93 -6.12
N ALA A 77 10.61 -11.08 -7.13
CA ALA A 77 11.95 -10.54 -7.14
C ALA A 77 11.87 -9.01 -7.10
N GLU A 78 12.38 -8.43 -6.02
CA GLU A 78 12.84 -7.04 -5.99
C GLU A 78 14.37 -7.12 -5.87
N ASP A 79 15.02 -7.60 -6.95
CA ASP A 79 16.46 -7.47 -7.13
C ASP A 79 16.71 -6.01 -7.49
N THR A 80 17.01 -5.20 -6.48
CA THR A 80 17.46 -3.83 -6.65
C THR A 80 18.76 -3.85 -7.44
N GLU A 81 18.73 -3.30 -8.65
CA GLU A 81 19.90 -2.96 -9.45
C GLU A 81 20.96 -2.27 -8.56
N THR A 82 22.10 -2.92 -8.38
CA THR A 82 23.35 -2.26 -7.97
C THR A 82 24.34 -2.39 -9.12
N ALA A 83 24.38 -1.35 -9.95
CA ALA A 83 25.54 -0.99 -10.75
C ALA A 83 26.56 -0.23 -9.88
N ASP A 84 27.80 -0.15 -10.37
CA ASP A 84 29.04 0.46 -9.84
C ASP A 84 29.84 -0.41 -8.86
N GLU A 85 31.11 -0.79 -9.09
CA GLU A 85 32.19 -0.26 -9.96
C GLU A 85 33.15 -1.39 -10.39
#